data_AF-A0A5K0VBH1-F1
#
_entry.id   AF-A0A5K0VBH1-F1
#
_cell.length_a   1.000
_cell.length_b   1.000
_cell.length_c   1.000
_cell.angle_alpha   90.00
_cell.angle_beta   90.00
_cell.angle_gamma   90.00
#
_symmetry.space_group_name_H-M   'P 1'
#
loop_
_entity.id
_entity.type
_entity.pdbx_description
1 polymer ?
#
loop_
_entity_poly.entity_id
_entity_poly.type
_entity_poly.pdbx_seq_one_letter_code
_entity_poly.pdbx_strand_id
1 'polypeptide(L)'
;SCWAFSAVAAIEGIIMIKEGTLVDLSEQQLVDCDVNDRGCGGGEMTTAFDFALQHHGLASEKAYPYAGVDEKCNKGVRANGNSSIIAGHERVPANDEKALLRAVAKQPVSVGIEASSLDFRFYSSGIFAGECGTELDHGVAVVGYGIDDDDDGTKFWIVKNSWGTEWGEDGYIRMKRDVNQKGGICGIAIDASYPFA
;
A
#
# COMPACT_ATOMS: atom_id res chain seq x y z
N SER A 1 4.49 6.41 -9.04
CA SER A 1 5.21 5.49 -8.14
C SER A 1 4.36 5.01 -6.95
N CYS A 2 3.02 5.21 -6.92
CA CYS A 2 2.18 4.78 -5.79
C CYS A 2 2.24 3.26 -5.50
N TRP A 3 2.40 2.45 -6.55
CA TRP A 3 2.65 1.01 -6.46
C TRP A 3 3.86 0.67 -5.56
N ALA A 4 4.95 1.42 -5.68
CA ALA A 4 6.16 1.21 -4.88
C ALA A 4 5.93 1.57 -3.40
N PHE A 5 5.28 2.71 -3.12
CA PHE A 5 4.90 3.12 -1.76
C PHE A 5 3.96 2.12 -1.10
N SER A 6 2.97 1.63 -1.84
CA SER A 6 2.03 0.62 -1.35
C SER A 6 2.75 -0.67 -0.98
N ALA A 7 3.64 -1.17 -1.83
CA ALA A 7 4.40 -2.39 -1.58
C ALA A 7 5.38 -2.22 -0.40
N VAL A 8 6.13 -1.11 -0.37
CA VAL A 8 7.08 -0.81 0.72
C VAL A 8 6.35 -0.76 2.07
N ALA A 9 5.21 -0.07 2.18
CA ALA A 9 4.44 -0.02 3.41
C ALA A 9 4.01 -1.42 3.91
N ALA A 10 3.65 -2.33 3.00
CA ALA A 10 3.31 -3.71 3.36
C ALA A 10 4.54 -4.53 3.81
N ILE A 11 5.69 -4.36 3.14
CA ILE A 11 6.97 -5.01 3.50
C ILE A 11 7.45 -4.53 4.88
N GLU A 12 7.48 -3.22 5.12
CA GLU A 12 7.86 -2.65 6.42
C GLU A 12 6.96 -3.15 7.54
N GLY A 13 5.65 -3.24 7.27
CA GLY A 13 4.66 -3.75 8.20
C GLY A 13 4.94 -5.18 8.63
N ILE A 14 5.16 -6.10 7.68
CA ILE A 14 5.43 -7.50 8.02
C ILE A 14 6.79 -7.68 8.72
N ILE A 15 7.80 -6.86 8.39
CA ILE A 15 9.08 -6.86 9.11
C ILE A 15 8.90 -6.45 10.57
N MET A 16 8.15 -5.37 10.83
CA MET A 16 7.86 -4.96 12.19
C MET A 16 7.11 -6.05 12.97
N ILE A 17 6.16 -6.74 12.34
CA ILE A 17 5.38 -7.82 12.97
C ILE A 17 6.25 -9.03 13.33
N LYS A 18 7.21 -9.40 12.47
CA LYS A 18 8.02 -10.61 12.64
C LYS A 18 9.28 -10.40 13.48
N GLU A 19 9.97 -9.29 13.24
CA GLU A 19 11.28 -8.99 13.83
C GLU A 19 11.22 -7.93 14.93
N GLY A 20 10.06 -7.28 15.14
CA GLY A 20 9.90 -6.22 16.13
C GLY A 20 10.70 -4.94 15.82
N THR A 21 11.22 -4.82 14.60
CA THR A 21 12.04 -3.70 14.16
C THR A 21 11.36 -2.98 13.00
N LEU A 22 10.95 -1.73 13.22
CA LEU A 22 10.48 -0.88 12.14
C LEU A 22 11.69 -0.43 11.31
N VAL A 23 11.61 -0.65 10.01
CA VAL A 23 12.60 -0.21 9.03
C VAL A 23 11.96 0.77 8.06
N ASP A 24 12.80 1.64 7.50
CA ASP A 24 12.44 2.62 6.49
C ASP A 24 13.13 2.21 5.18
N LEU A 25 12.35 1.70 4.22
CA LEU A 25 12.82 1.07 2.99
C LEU A 25 12.59 1.96 1.77
N SER A 26 13.43 1.78 0.75
CA SER A 26 13.47 2.66 -0.41
C SER A 26 12.40 2.29 -1.45
N GLU A 27 11.43 3.18 -1.67
CA GLU A 27 10.58 3.13 -2.86
C GLU A 27 11.37 3.43 -4.13
N GLN A 28 12.39 4.29 -4.05
CA GLN A 28 13.18 4.69 -5.22
C GLN A 28 13.93 3.51 -5.84
N GLN A 29 14.39 2.57 -5.03
CA GLN A 29 15.02 1.37 -5.54
C GLN A 29 14.05 0.57 -6.42
N LEU A 30 12.77 0.47 -6.05
CA LEU A 30 11.75 -0.14 -6.90
C LEU A 30 11.54 0.67 -8.18
N VAL A 31 11.38 1.99 -8.06
CA VAL A 31 11.18 2.90 -9.21
C VAL A 31 12.30 2.75 -10.24
N ASP A 32 13.55 2.71 -9.80
CA ASP A 32 14.71 2.70 -10.71
C ASP A 32 15.09 1.30 -11.20
N CYS A 33 14.91 0.28 -10.36
CA CYS A 33 15.49 -1.05 -10.59
C CYS A 33 14.49 -2.14 -10.94
N ASP A 34 13.20 -1.99 -10.63
CA ASP A 34 12.19 -2.96 -11.08
C ASP A 34 11.84 -2.71 -12.56
N VAL A 35 12.49 -3.51 -13.42
CA VAL A 35 12.32 -3.43 -14.87
C VAL A 35 11.02 -4.07 -15.37
N ASN A 36 10.26 -4.75 -14.50
CA ASN A 36 8.94 -5.29 -14.86
C ASN A 36 7.85 -4.22 -14.75
N ASP A 37 8.12 -3.16 -13.99
CA ASP A 37 7.29 -1.97 -13.89
C ASP A 37 7.86 -0.81 -14.71
N ARG A 38 7.14 0.32 -14.70
CA ARG A 38 7.46 1.49 -15.53
C ARG A 38 7.84 2.71 -14.68
N GLY A 39 8.41 2.47 -13.50
CA GLY A 39 8.85 3.53 -12.59
C GLY A 39 7.73 4.53 -12.27
N CYS A 40 7.94 5.80 -12.62
CA CYS A 40 6.95 6.87 -12.50
C CYS A 40 5.72 6.69 -13.40
N GLY A 41 5.83 5.93 -14.50
CA GLY A 41 4.74 5.62 -15.43
C GLY A 41 3.71 4.60 -14.93
N GLY A 42 3.90 4.05 -13.73
CA GLY A 42 2.99 3.10 -13.11
C GLY A 42 3.61 1.70 -12.93
N GLY A 43 2.90 0.86 -12.19
CA GLY A 43 3.36 -0.48 -11.87
C GLY A 43 2.40 -1.20 -10.92
N GLU A 44 2.77 -2.43 -10.55
CA GLU A 44 1.96 -3.33 -9.72
C GLU A 44 2.65 -3.64 -8.38
N MET A 45 1.86 -3.87 -7.33
CA MET A 45 2.44 -4.17 -6.01
C MET A 45 3.04 -5.58 -5.97
N THR A 46 2.47 -6.53 -6.72
CA THR A 46 2.97 -7.91 -6.76
C THR A 46 4.33 -8.04 -7.44
N THR A 47 4.60 -7.23 -8.47
CA THR A 47 5.92 -7.19 -9.14
C THR A 47 6.97 -6.58 -8.23
N ALA A 48 6.62 -5.55 -7.46
CA ALA A 48 7.50 -5.01 -6.41
C ALA A 48 7.86 -6.07 -5.34
N PHE A 49 6.91 -6.91 -4.93
CA PHE A 49 7.20 -8.03 -4.02
C PHE A 49 8.13 -9.07 -4.68
N ASP A 50 7.90 -9.40 -5.96
CA ASP A 50 8.79 -10.29 -6.71
C ASP A 50 10.21 -9.73 -6.82
N PHE A 51 10.35 -8.42 -7.05
CA PHE A 51 11.63 -7.74 -7.04
C PHE A 51 12.33 -7.90 -5.69
N ALA A 52 11.64 -7.60 -4.58
CA ALA A 52 12.19 -7.75 -3.24
C ALA A 52 12.66 -9.20 -2.98
N LEU A 53 11.91 -10.20 -3.43
CA LEU A 53 12.29 -11.61 -3.31
C LEU A 53 13.56 -11.94 -4.10
N GLN A 54 13.64 -11.52 -5.37
CA GLN A 54 14.77 -11.79 -6.25
C GLN A 54 16.05 -11.08 -5.80
N HIS A 55 15.91 -9.94 -5.13
CA HIS A 55 17.03 -9.13 -4.64
C HIS A 55 17.38 -9.36 -3.17
N HIS A 56 16.73 -10.32 -2.51
CA HIS A 56 16.90 -10.62 -1.09
C HIS A 56 16.64 -9.41 -0.17
N GLY A 57 15.59 -8.65 -0.51
CA GLY A 57 15.11 -7.48 0.21
C GLY A 57 15.28 -6.17 -0.57
N LEU A 58 14.86 -5.10 0.07
CA LEU A 58 15.01 -3.71 -0.38
C LEU A 58 16.08 -2.98 0.43
N ALA A 59 16.74 -2.01 -0.18
CA ALA A 59 17.61 -1.05 0.47
C ALA A 59 16.80 -0.19 1.47
N SER A 60 17.48 0.36 2.47
CA SER A 60 16.87 1.38 3.32
C SER A 60 16.69 2.69 2.55
N GLU A 61 15.66 3.47 2.88
CA GLU A 61 15.43 4.81 2.31
C GLU A 61 16.67 5.71 2.45
N LYS A 62 17.32 5.70 3.62
CA LYS A 62 18.59 6.42 3.83
C LYS A 62 19.71 6.07 2.85
N ALA A 63 19.75 4.83 2.36
CA ALA A 63 20.80 4.35 1.45
C ALA A 63 20.45 4.58 -0.03
N TYR A 64 19.15 4.72 -0.34
CA TYR A 64 18.65 4.99 -1.68
C TYR A 64 17.44 5.93 -1.58
N PRO A 65 17.67 7.24 -1.34
CA PRO A 65 16.58 8.17 -1.04
C PRO A 65 15.62 8.40 -2.20
N TYR A 66 14.38 8.73 -1.88
CA TYR A 66 13.35 9.08 -2.85
C TYR A 66 13.64 10.39 -3.58
N ALA A 67 13.74 10.31 -4.90
CA ALA A 67 13.98 11.43 -5.81
C ALA A 67 12.69 11.91 -6.50
N GLY A 68 11.65 11.09 -6.53
CA GLY A 68 10.37 11.45 -7.16
C GLY A 68 10.38 11.47 -8.68
N VAL A 69 11.42 10.92 -9.30
CA VAL A 69 11.61 10.81 -10.74
C VAL A 69 12.29 9.47 -11.07
N ASP A 70 12.18 9.02 -12.32
CA ASP A 70 12.94 7.86 -12.80
C ASP A 70 14.43 8.20 -12.89
N GLU A 71 15.26 7.45 -12.19
CA GLU A 71 16.71 7.52 -12.31
C GLU A 71 17.29 6.19 -12.82
N LYS A 72 18.61 6.16 -12.99
CA LYS A 72 19.30 4.94 -13.38
C LYS A 72 19.53 4.08 -12.14
N CYS A 73 19.03 2.83 -12.17
CA CYS A 73 19.27 1.85 -11.10
C CYS A 73 20.73 1.79 -10.63
N ASN A 74 20.95 2.15 -9.36
CA ASN A 74 22.24 2.04 -8.69
C ASN A 74 22.43 0.65 -8.08
N LYS A 75 23.00 -0.27 -8.88
CA LYS A 75 23.29 -1.66 -8.47
C LYS A 75 24.34 -1.79 -7.35
N GLY A 76 25.00 -0.70 -6.96
CA GLY A 76 25.97 -0.70 -5.87
C GLY A 76 25.33 -0.67 -4.48
N VAL A 77 24.06 -0.27 -4.39
CA VAL A 77 23.33 -0.22 -3.12
C VAL A 77 22.82 -1.61 -2.75
N ARG A 78 23.06 -2.02 -1.51
CA ARG A 78 22.66 -3.33 -1.00
C ARG A 78 21.32 -3.26 -0.28
N ALA A 79 20.60 -4.37 -0.27
CA ALA A 79 19.42 -4.55 0.56
C ALA A 79 19.75 -4.37 2.06
N ASN A 80 18.78 -3.86 2.80
CA ASN A 80 18.78 -3.88 4.26
C ASN A 80 18.64 -5.33 4.74
N GLY A 81 19.49 -5.80 5.66
CA GLY A 81 19.45 -7.19 6.12
C GLY A 81 18.08 -7.63 6.65
N ASN A 82 17.33 -6.72 7.28
CA ASN A 82 16.01 -7.01 7.84
C ASN A 82 14.94 -7.24 6.76
N SER A 83 15.11 -6.71 5.54
CA SER A 83 14.13 -6.89 4.46
C SER A 83 14.29 -8.23 3.73
N SER A 84 15.31 -9.02 4.07
CA SER A 84 15.54 -10.35 3.49
C SER A 84 14.60 -11.44 4.02
N ILE A 85 13.78 -11.14 5.03
CA ILE A 85 12.84 -12.10 5.63
C ILE A 85 11.66 -12.45 4.72
N ILE A 86 11.38 -11.63 3.70
CA ILE A 86 10.25 -11.84 2.81
C ILE A 86 10.46 -13.14 2.04
N ALA A 87 9.50 -14.05 2.15
CA ALA A 87 9.54 -15.41 1.61
C ALA A 87 8.58 -15.63 0.44
N GLY A 88 7.59 -14.76 0.27
CA GLY A 88 6.66 -14.77 -0.86
C GLY A 88 5.62 -13.65 -0.76
N HIS A 89 4.62 -13.69 -1.64
CA HIS A 89 3.43 -12.85 -1.56
C HIS A 89 2.18 -13.63 -1.99
N GLU A 90 1.02 -13.13 -1.58
CA GLU A 90 -0.28 -13.70 -1.92
C GLU A 90 -1.26 -12.59 -2.31
N ARG A 91 -2.16 -12.89 -3.25
CA ARG A 91 -3.31 -12.03 -3.56
C ARG A 91 -4.50 -12.40 -2.68
N VAL A 92 -5.14 -11.40 -2.12
CA VAL A 92 -6.45 -11.55 -1.48
C VAL A 92 -7.48 -11.87 -2.60
N PRO A 93 -8.45 -12.78 -2.35
CA PRO A 93 -9.56 -13.00 -3.27
C PRO A 93 -10.24 -11.69 -3.68
N ALA A 94 -10.28 -11.43 -4.99
CA ALA A 94 -10.85 -10.21 -5.52
C ALA A 94 -12.34 -10.08 -5.17
N ASN A 95 -12.77 -8.85 -4.89
CA ASN A 95 -14.13 -8.47 -4.54
C ASN A 95 -14.66 -9.12 -3.25
N ASP A 96 -13.77 -9.34 -2.28
CA ASP A 96 -14.13 -9.93 -0.98
C ASP A 96 -13.56 -9.08 0.18
N GLU A 97 -14.32 -8.08 0.63
CA GLU A 97 -13.96 -7.26 1.80
C GLU A 97 -13.77 -8.11 3.07
N LYS A 98 -14.40 -9.29 3.19
CA LYS A 98 -14.20 -10.17 4.34
C LYS A 98 -12.87 -10.89 4.27
N ALA A 99 -12.43 -11.29 3.08
CA ALA A 99 -11.09 -11.84 2.88
C ALA A 99 -10.03 -10.77 3.14
N LEU A 100 -10.23 -9.55 2.63
CA LEU A 100 -9.37 -8.40 2.92
C LEU A 100 -9.29 -8.12 4.42
N LEU A 101 -10.42 -8.12 5.13
CA LEU A 101 -10.47 -7.92 6.58
C LEU A 101 -9.61 -8.93 7.34
N ARG A 102 -9.67 -10.21 6.95
CA ARG A 102 -8.88 -11.28 7.57
C ARG A 102 -7.38 -11.12 7.30
N ALA A 103 -7.00 -10.58 6.15
CA ALA A 103 -5.60 -10.29 5.82
C ALA A 103 -5.10 -9.08 6.63
N VAL A 104 -5.85 -7.98 6.63
CA VAL A 104 -5.53 -6.75 7.39
C VAL A 104 -5.43 -7.01 8.89
N ALA A 105 -6.25 -7.93 9.42
CA ALA A 105 -6.18 -8.33 10.82
C ALA A 105 -4.85 -8.99 11.22
N LYS A 106 -4.05 -9.44 10.24
CA LYS A 106 -2.74 -10.08 10.47
C LYS A 106 -1.58 -9.13 10.20
N GLN A 107 -1.71 -8.24 9.22
CA GLN A 107 -0.64 -7.36 8.72
C GLN A 107 -1.19 -6.30 7.77
N PRO A 108 -0.43 -5.22 7.48
CA PRO A 108 -0.78 -4.30 6.39
C PRO A 108 -0.89 -4.98 5.03
N VAL A 109 -1.83 -4.53 4.20
CA VAL A 109 -2.13 -5.08 2.87
C VAL A 109 -2.07 -3.98 1.83
N SER A 110 -1.34 -4.20 0.75
CA SER A 110 -1.32 -3.32 -0.42
C SER A 110 -2.61 -3.48 -1.21
N VAL A 111 -3.24 -2.37 -1.60
CA VAL A 111 -4.49 -2.36 -2.37
C VAL A 111 -4.46 -1.31 -3.47
N GLY A 112 -5.13 -1.60 -4.58
CA GLY A 112 -5.47 -0.61 -5.61
C GLY A 112 -6.81 0.06 -5.29
N ILE A 113 -6.90 1.36 -5.56
CA ILE A 113 -8.14 2.16 -5.47
C ILE A 113 -8.27 3.09 -6.69
N GLU A 114 -9.48 3.60 -6.93
CA GLU A 114 -9.69 4.79 -7.73
C GLU A 114 -9.59 6.05 -6.84
N ALA A 115 -8.62 6.92 -7.12
CA ALA A 115 -8.31 8.12 -6.35
C ALA A 115 -8.47 9.42 -7.16
N SER A 116 -8.91 9.36 -8.41
CA SER A 116 -9.06 10.51 -9.30
C SER A 116 -10.31 11.37 -9.05
N SER A 117 -11.29 10.88 -8.28
CA SER A 117 -12.51 11.61 -7.97
C SER A 117 -12.25 12.89 -7.16
N LEU A 118 -13.09 13.93 -7.32
CA LEU A 118 -12.92 15.19 -6.58
C LEU A 118 -13.10 14.98 -5.07
N ASP A 119 -14.06 14.14 -4.68
CA ASP A 119 -14.32 13.80 -3.28
C ASP A 119 -13.08 13.17 -2.63
N PHE A 120 -12.39 12.26 -3.33
CA PHE A 120 -11.16 11.65 -2.82
C PHE A 120 -10.02 12.67 -2.74
N ARG A 121 -9.80 13.43 -3.82
CA ARG A 121 -8.70 14.41 -3.90
C ARG A 121 -8.76 15.48 -2.82
N PHE A 122 -9.97 15.92 -2.44
CA PHE A 122 -10.18 16.96 -1.43
C PHE A 122 -10.60 16.41 -0.06
N TYR A 123 -10.49 15.10 0.16
CA TYR A 123 -10.70 14.51 1.48
C TYR A 123 -9.78 15.17 2.53
N SER A 124 -10.36 15.48 3.69
CA SER A 124 -9.64 16.10 4.81
C SER A 124 -9.81 15.36 6.13
N SER A 125 -11.00 14.83 6.42
CA SER A 125 -11.27 14.08 7.66
C SER A 125 -12.60 13.33 7.60
N GLY A 126 -12.82 12.44 8.57
CA GLY A 126 -14.05 11.66 8.74
C GLY A 126 -14.03 10.35 7.96
N ILE A 127 -15.16 9.62 8.00
CA ILE A 127 -15.30 8.39 7.21
C ILE A 127 -15.67 8.77 5.78
N PHE A 128 -14.74 8.55 4.86
CA PHE A 128 -14.94 8.75 3.45
C PHE A 128 -16.02 7.80 2.92
N ALA A 129 -17.11 8.39 2.45
CA ALA A 129 -18.23 7.74 1.77
C ALA A 129 -18.62 8.49 0.47
N GLY A 130 -17.67 9.28 -0.08
CA GLY A 130 -17.87 10.11 -1.27
C GLY A 130 -17.93 9.31 -2.56
N GLU A 131 -18.18 10.00 -3.67
CA GLU A 131 -18.24 9.38 -4.99
C GLU A 131 -16.85 8.98 -5.50
N CYS A 132 -16.72 7.73 -5.91
CA CYS A 132 -15.61 7.17 -6.66
C CYS A 132 -16.13 5.95 -7.42
N GLY A 133 -15.51 5.65 -8.56
CA GLY A 133 -15.75 4.47 -9.36
C GLY A 133 -14.86 3.30 -8.92
N THR A 134 -14.43 2.52 -9.90
CA THR A 134 -13.63 1.29 -9.70
C THR A 134 -12.54 1.14 -10.76
N GLU A 135 -12.24 2.20 -11.50
CA GLU A 135 -11.11 2.24 -12.44
C GLU A 135 -9.84 2.53 -11.64
N LEU A 136 -9.22 1.46 -11.13
CA LEU A 136 -8.07 1.58 -10.22
C LEU A 136 -6.93 2.36 -10.88
N ASP A 137 -6.47 3.42 -10.23
CA ASP A 137 -5.44 4.33 -10.73
C ASP A 137 -4.36 4.65 -9.67
N HIS A 138 -4.54 4.17 -8.43
CA HIS A 138 -3.66 4.51 -7.32
C HIS A 138 -3.46 3.35 -6.33
N GLY A 139 -2.21 3.08 -5.98
CA GLY A 139 -1.82 2.07 -4.98
C GLY A 139 -1.66 2.69 -3.60
N VAL A 140 -2.29 2.08 -2.58
CA VAL A 140 -2.25 2.51 -1.17
C VAL A 140 -2.11 1.29 -0.25
N ALA A 141 -1.93 1.49 1.05
CA ALA A 141 -1.85 0.38 2.00
C ALA A 141 -2.95 0.47 3.07
N VAL A 142 -3.72 -0.61 3.24
CA VAL A 142 -4.65 -0.74 4.36
C VAL A 142 -3.86 -1.22 5.58
N VAL A 143 -3.78 -0.37 6.60
CA VAL A 143 -2.99 -0.60 7.82
C VAL A 143 -3.85 -0.95 9.03
N GLY A 144 -5.18 -0.89 8.88
CA GLY A 144 -6.11 -1.22 9.94
C GLY A 144 -7.56 -1.08 9.51
N TYR A 145 -8.45 -1.28 10.46
CA TYR A 145 -9.89 -1.10 10.31
C TYR A 145 -10.51 -0.78 11.65
N GLY A 146 -11.72 -0.22 11.63
CA GLY A 146 -12.45 0.13 12.85
C GLY A 146 -13.95 0.15 12.67
N ILE A 147 -14.60 0.60 13.73
CA ILE A 147 -16.01 0.92 13.84
C ILE A 147 -16.04 2.28 14.53
N ASP A 148 -16.80 3.22 13.97
CA ASP A 148 -17.03 4.51 14.59
C ASP A 148 -18.30 4.41 15.45
N ASP A 149 -18.09 4.35 16.76
CA ASP A 149 -19.17 4.20 17.74
C ASP A 149 -20.04 5.48 17.82
N ASP A 150 -19.51 6.63 17.38
CA ASP A 150 -20.22 7.91 17.37
C ASP A 150 -21.06 8.11 16.08
N ASP A 151 -20.83 7.30 15.02
CA ASP A 151 -21.51 7.37 13.72
C ASP A 151 -22.27 6.08 13.37
N ASP A 152 -23.27 5.72 14.19
CA ASP A 152 -24.18 4.57 13.99
C ASP A 152 -23.45 3.22 13.78
N GLY A 153 -22.24 3.08 14.31
CA GLY A 153 -21.41 1.89 14.13
C GLY A 153 -20.88 1.76 12.71
N THR A 154 -20.65 2.86 11.99
CA THR A 154 -20.09 2.85 10.64
C THR A 154 -18.70 2.22 10.66
N LYS A 155 -18.53 1.18 9.85
CA LYS A 155 -17.27 0.46 9.68
C LYS A 155 -16.37 1.19 8.71
N PHE A 156 -15.07 1.21 8.98
CA PHE A 156 -14.09 1.81 8.10
C PHE A 156 -12.79 1.00 7.99
N TRP A 157 -12.06 1.24 6.90
CA TRP A 157 -10.67 0.91 6.67
C TRP A 157 -9.79 2.09 7.09
N ILE A 158 -8.60 1.84 7.63
CA ILE A 158 -7.57 2.86 7.84
C ILE A 158 -6.53 2.67 6.73
N VAL A 159 -6.39 3.66 5.87
CA VAL A 159 -5.57 3.57 4.66
C VAL A 159 -4.47 4.62 4.72
N LYS A 160 -3.22 4.17 4.60
CA LYS A 160 -2.03 5.01 4.46
C LYS A 160 -1.89 5.44 3.01
N ASN A 161 -1.89 6.75 2.75
CA ASN A 161 -1.67 7.32 1.43
C ASN A 161 -0.21 7.81 1.28
N SER A 162 0.20 8.17 0.07
CA SER A 162 1.54 8.64 -0.28
C SER A 162 1.56 10.10 -0.77
N TRP A 163 0.60 10.93 -0.32
CA TRP A 163 0.45 12.34 -0.73
C TRP A 163 0.90 13.35 0.33
N GLY A 164 1.71 12.90 1.30
CA GLY A 164 2.21 13.72 2.39
C GLY A 164 1.19 13.91 3.53
N THR A 165 1.66 14.47 4.63
CA THR A 165 0.88 14.60 5.88
C THR A 165 -0.14 15.73 5.86
N GLU A 166 -0.04 16.65 4.89
CA GLU A 166 -1.00 17.75 4.74
C GLU A 166 -2.33 17.29 4.11
N TRP A 167 -2.37 16.09 3.55
CA TRP A 167 -3.57 15.51 2.95
C TRP A 167 -4.29 14.59 3.94
N GLY A 168 -5.62 14.68 4.00
CA GLY A 168 -6.44 13.83 4.86
C GLY A 168 -6.10 13.97 6.35
N GLU A 169 -6.18 12.84 7.05
CA GLU A 169 -5.91 12.73 8.49
C GLU A 169 -4.42 12.39 8.68
N ASP A 170 -3.54 13.39 8.64
CA ASP A 170 -2.08 13.24 8.73
C ASP A 170 -1.50 12.27 7.67
N GLY A 171 -2.03 12.31 6.44
CA GLY A 171 -1.66 11.43 5.33
C GLY A 171 -2.47 10.13 5.24
N TYR A 172 -3.47 9.96 6.13
CA TYR A 172 -4.37 8.81 6.12
C TYR A 172 -5.77 9.18 5.68
N ILE A 173 -6.54 8.16 5.31
CA ILE A 173 -7.98 8.26 5.05
C ILE A 173 -8.70 7.09 5.71
N ARG A 174 -9.83 7.38 6.35
CA ARG A 174 -10.77 6.36 6.83
C ARG A 174 -11.82 6.09 5.77
N MET A 175 -11.75 4.97 5.05
CA MET A 175 -12.67 4.65 3.94
C MET A 175 -13.80 3.74 4.43
N LYS A 176 -15.05 4.03 4.05
CA LYS A 176 -16.22 3.22 4.46
C LYS A 176 -16.06 1.75 4.04
N ARG A 177 -16.36 0.85 4.97
CA ARG A 177 -16.21 -0.61 4.83
C ARG A 177 -17.56 -1.32 4.92
N ASP A 178 -17.64 -2.54 4.39
CA ASP A 178 -18.88 -3.33 4.30
C ASP A 178 -19.95 -2.61 3.46
N VAL A 179 -19.56 -2.12 2.28
CA VAL A 179 -20.48 -1.48 1.34
C VAL A 179 -21.14 -2.52 0.43
N ASN A 180 -22.27 -2.16 -0.20
CA ASN A 180 -22.96 -3.07 -1.12
C ASN A 180 -22.21 -3.33 -2.43
N GLN A 181 -21.21 -2.49 -2.75
CA GLN A 181 -20.37 -2.64 -3.94
C GLN A 181 -19.39 -3.78 -3.70
N LYS A 182 -19.39 -4.80 -4.57
CA LYS A 182 -18.56 -6.01 -4.38
C LYS A 182 -17.06 -5.71 -4.29
N GLY A 183 -16.59 -4.71 -5.05
CA GLY A 183 -15.20 -4.27 -5.02
C GLY A 183 -14.82 -3.43 -3.78
N GLY A 184 -15.74 -3.20 -2.84
CA GLY A 184 -15.58 -2.19 -1.79
C GLY A 184 -15.63 -0.76 -2.35
N ILE A 185 -15.62 0.23 -1.46
CA ILE A 185 -15.61 1.64 -1.87
C ILE A 185 -14.33 1.94 -2.66
N CYS A 186 -14.46 2.66 -3.78
CA CYS A 186 -13.37 2.98 -4.70
C CYS A 186 -12.60 1.77 -5.25
N GLY A 187 -13.19 0.58 -5.19
CA GLY A 187 -12.54 -0.65 -5.65
C GLY A 187 -11.47 -1.22 -4.71
N ILE A 188 -11.42 -0.79 -3.44
CA ILE A 188 -10.39 -1.17 -2.45
C ILE A 188 -10.20 -2.70 -2.25
N ALA A 189 -11.18 -3.52 -2.58
CA ALA A 189 -11.12 -4.97 -2.50
C ALA A 189 -10.97 -5.67 -3.88
N ILE A 190 -10.78 -4.93 -4.97
CA ILE A 190 -10.64 -5.50 -6.32
C ILE A 190 -9.25 -6.12 -6.51
N ASP A 191 -8.21 -5.38 -6.19
CA ASP A 191 -6.82 -5.85 -6.27
C ASP A 191 -6.08 -5.56 -4.97
N ALA A 192 -5.81 -6.62 -4.22
CA ALA A 192 -5.20 -6.56 -2.91
C ALA A 192 -4.18 -7.69 -2.78
N SER A 193 -3.01 -7.38 -2.24
CA SER A 193 -1.92 -8.33 -2.07
C SER A 193 -1.06 -8.00 -0.85
N TYR A 194 -0.40 -9.00 -0.31
CA TYR A 194 0.49 -8.82 0.84
C TYR A 194 1.70 -9.76 0.73
N PRO A 195 2.89 -9.32 1.20
CA PRO A 195 4.05 -10.18 1.33
C PRO A 195 3.93 -11.04 2.59
N PHE A 196 4.61 -12.18 2.65
CA PHE A 196 4.74 -12.98 3.87
C PHE A 196 6.19 -13.37 4.12
N ALA A 197 6.49 -13.66 5.39
CA ALA A 197 7.78 -14.10 5.90
C ALA A 197 7.60 -15.40 6.71
#